data_AF-A0A225EB03-F1
#
_entry.id   AF-A0A225EB03-F1
#
_cell.length_a   1.000
_cell.length_b   1.000
_cell.length_c   1.000
_cell.angle_alpha   90.00
_cell.angle_beta   90.00
_cell.angle_gamma   90.00
#
_symmetry.space_group_name_H-M   'P 1'
#
loop_
_entity.id
_entity.type
_entity.pdbx_description
1 polymer ?
#
loop_
_entity_poly.entity_id
_entity_poly.type
_entity_poly.pdbx_seq_one_letter_code
_entity_poly.pdbx_strand_id
1 'polypeptide(L)'
;MSAVFDITSQIDDIKAEFPDYFRRPEALEKAKAVWRPECQVNGCGVFVDGKEDIVACCGRAKAAVGVCRVRDCVFVHCCSFEYSLGGFGYAPSVWSSAPHESAEQAHLAGIEELLRRISGRGYPGDPPAAASEQAALRSQLENHIRQPSLF
;
A
#
# COMPACT_ATOMS: atom_id res chain seq x y z
N MET A 1 3.64 -21.26 -12.41
CA MET A 1 2.73 -20.29 -11.75
C MET A 1 3.54 -19.64 -10.62
N SER A 2 3.71 -18.32 -10.62
CA SER A 2 4.47 -17.64 -9.55
C SER A 2 3.69 -17.71 -8.23
N ALA A 3 4.40 -17.89 -7.12
CA ALA A 3 3.82 -17.99 -5.78
C ALA A 3 3.01 -16.75 -5.36
N VAL A 4 3.18 -15.62 -6.06
CA VAL A 4 2.43 -14.38 -5.89
C VAL A 4 0.97 -14.52 -6.35
N PHE A 5 0.74 -15.12 -7.52
CA PHE A 5 -0.62 -15.30 -8.07
C PHE A 5 -1.45 -16.27 -7.24
N ASP A 6 -0.80 -17.22 -6.58
CA ASP A 6 -1.43 -18.22 -5.73
C ASP A 6 -2.03 -17.59 -4.46
N ILE A 7 -1.34 -16.61 -3.85
CA ILE A 7 -1.82 -15.93 -2.64
C ILE A 7 -3.10 -15.15 -2.90
N THR A 8 -3.11 -14.30 -3.93
CA THR A 8 -4.26 -13.43 -4.21
C THR A 8 -5.53 -14.24 -4.49
N SER A 9 -5.42 -15.31 -5.29
CA SER A 9 -6.55 -16.19 -5.59
C SER A 9 -7.09 -16.87 -4.32
N GLN A 10 -6.21 -17.42 -3.48
CA GLN A 10 -6.63 -18.08 -2.24
C GLN A 10 -7.30 -17.10 -1.26
N ILE A 11 -6.82 -15.86 -1.17
CA ILE A 11 -7.47 -14.84 -0.34
C ILE A 11 -8.85 -14.48 -0.88
N ASP A 12 -9.02 -14.38 -2.20
CA ASP A 12 -10.32 -14.09 -2.80
C ASP A 12 -11.31 -15.26 -2.64
N ASP A 13 -10.84 -16.51 -2.71
CA ASP A 13 -11.63 -17.70 -2.41
C ASP A 13 -12.12 -17.69 -0.95
N ILE A 14 -11.27 -17.28 0.01
CA ILE A 14 -11.67 -17.13 1.42
C ILE A 14 -12.71 -16.03 1.58
N LYS A 15 -12.57 -14.89 0.89
CA LYS A 15 -13.59 -13.82 0.93
C LYS A 15 -14.93 -14.28 0.35
N ALA A 16 -14.90 -15.12 -0.68
CA ALA A 16 -16.10 -15.70 -1.27
C ALA A 16 -16.77 -16.73 -0.33
N GLU A 17 -15.98 -17.53 0.39
CA GLU A 17 -16.47 -18.47 1.40
C GLU A 17 -17.08 -17.75 2.61
N PHE A 18 -16.50 -16.61 3.02
CA PHE A 18 -16.94 -15.84 4.17
C PHE A 18 -17.30 -14.39 3.78
N PRO A 19 -18.56 -14.09 3.44
CA PRO A 19 -18.98 -12.73 3.07
C PRO A 19 -18.69 -11.65 4.14
N ASP A 20 -18.71 -12.03 5.42
CA ASP A 20 -18.33 -11.17 6.57
C ASP A 20 -16.91 -11.47 7.08
N TYR A 21 -15.98 -11.86 6.21
CA TYR A 21 -14.63 -12.35 6.59
C TYR A 21 -13.92 -11.48 7.64
N PHE A 22 -14.06 -10.16 7.56
CA PHE A 22 -13.43 -9.19 8.48
C PHE A 22 -13.96 -9.27 9.92
N ARG A 23 -15.12 -9.89 10.16
CA ARG A 23 -15.70 -10.13 11.48
C ARG A 23 -15.55 -11.58 11.95
N ARG A 24 -15.01 -12.46 11.11
CA ARG A 24 -14.94 -13.90 11.38
C ARG A 24 -13.51 -14.29 11.75
N PRO A 25 -13.23 -14.66 13.01
CA PRO A 25 -11.91 -15.12 13.43
C PRO A 25 -11.40 -16.30 12.59
N GLU A 26 -12.29 -17.22 12.21
CA GLU A 26 -11.97 -18.37 11.36
C GLU A 26 -11.43 -17.96 9.98
N ALA A 27 -12.04 -16.94 9.37
CA ALA A 27 -11.58 -16.41 8.09
C ALA A 27 -10.21 -15.75 8.24
N LEU A 28 -9.98 -15.01 9.33
CA LEU A 28 -8.70 -14.39 9.61
C LEU A 28 -7.57 -15.41 9.79
N GLU A 29 -7.82 -16.50 10.50
CA GLU A 29 -6.83 -17.57 10.66
C GLU A 29 -6.54 -18.28 9.33
N LYS A 30 -7.58 -18.54 8.51
CA LYS A 30 -7.40 -19.05 7.14
C LYS A 30 -6.55 -18.09 6.29
N ALA A 31 -6.84 -16.79 6.33
CA ALA A 31 -6.09 -15.80 5.57
C ALA A 31 -4.63 -15.74 6.03
N LYS A 32 -4.36 -15.69 7.34
CA LYS A 32 -2.98 -15.77 7.87
C LYS A 32 -2.23 -17.02 7.39
N ALA A 33 -2.91 -18.16 7.32
CA ALA A 33 -2.31 -19.41 6.86
C ALA A 33 -1.87 -19.36 5.38
N VAL A 34 -2.62 -18.68 4.51
CA VAL A 34 -2.24 -18.47 3.09
C VAL A 34 -0.91 -17.74 2.98
N TRP A 35 -0.70 -16.72 3.83
CA TRP A 35 0.53 -15.94 3.85
C TRP A 35 1.74 -16.69 4.45
N ARG A 36 1.52 -17.87 5.06
CA ARG A 36 2.49 -18.81 5.68
C ARG A 36 3.03 -18.37 7.06
N PRO A 37 3.51 -19.33 7.90
CA PRO A 37 3.80 -19.10 9.33
C PRO A 37 4.99 -18.16 9.62
N GLU A 38 5.87 -17.90 8.66
CA GLU A 38 7.01 -16.99 8.85
C GLU A 38 6.59 -15.51 8.89
N CYS A 39 5.35 -15.22 8.51
CA CYS A 39 4.85 -13.86 8.42
C CYS A 39 4.47 -13.28 9.79
N GLN A 40 5.05 -12.13 10.13
CA GLN A 40 4.69 -11.38 11.32
C GLN A 40 3.39 -10.59 11.10
N VAL A 41 2.28 -11.21 11.48
CA VAL A 41 0.93 -10.63 11.40
C VAL A 41 0.38 -10.41 12.81
N ASN A 42 -0.14 -9.22 13.09
CA ASN A 42 -0.77 -8.95 14.39
C ASN A 42 -2.16 -9.61 14.51
N GLY A 43 -2.79 -9.47 15.68
CA GLY A 43 -4.12 -10.04 15.97
C GLY A 43 -5.24 -9.57 15.03
N CYS A 44 -5.04 -8.47 14.29
CA CYS A 44 -6.00 -7.89 13.36
C CYS A 44 -5.70 -8.22 11.88
N GLY A 45 -4.64 -8.98 11.59
CA GLY A 45 -4.29 -9.31 10.20
C GLY A 45 -3.36 -8.29 9.52
N VAL A 46 -2.73 -7.40 10.27
CA VAL A 46 -1.82 -6.37 9.73
C VAL A 46 -0.37 -6.84 9.83
N PHE A 47 0.42 -6.63 8.77
CA PHE A 47 1.84 -6.94 8.74
C PHE A 47 2.65 -5.91 9.54
N VAL A 48 3.57 -6.36 10.38
CA VAL A 48 4.21 -5.51 11.41
C VAL A 48 5.61 -5.00 11.03
N ASP A 49 6.29 -5.63 10.07
CA ASP A 49 7.68 -5.33 9.69
C ASP A 49 7.79 -4.38 8.47
N GLY A 50 7.14 -3.22 8.55
CA GLY A 50 7.10 -2.22 7.48
C GLY A 50 8.02 -1.04 7.73
N LYS A 51 8.88 -0.72 6.76
CA LYS A 51 9.57 0.58 6.72
C LYS A 51 8.82 1.51 5.77
N GLU A 52 8.48 2.70 6.24
CA GLU A 52 7.93 3.78 5.42
C GLU A 52 9.03 4.72 4.93
N ASP A 53 9.02 4.98 3.62
CA ASP A 53 9.87 5.98 2.97
C ASP A 53 9.00 7.12 2.44
N ILE A 54 9.37 8.37 2.77
CA ILE A 54 8.70 9.56 2.24
C ILE A 54 9.16 9.76 0.80
N VAL A 55 8.24 9.61 -0.14
CA VAL A 55 8.49 9.66 -1.59
C VAL A 55 8.10 11.00 -2.22
N ALA A 56 7.37 11.85 -1.49
CA ALA A 56 7.13 13.23 -1.91
C ALA A 56 6.80 14.11 -0.70
N CYS A 57 7.24 15.36 -0.71
CA CYS A 57 6.88 16.34 0.32
C CYS A 57 6.75 17.77 -0.21
N CYS A 58 5.80 18.53 0.34
CA CYS A 58 5.59 19.95 0.05
C CYS A 58 5.09 20.65 1.31
N GLY A 59 5.97 21.37 2.00
CA GLY A 59 5.64 21.95 3.31
C GLY A 59 5.30 20.85 4.32
N ARG A 60 4.05 20.84 4.82
CA ARG A 60 3.54 19.79 5.70
C ARG A 60 2.86 18.64 4.96
N ALA A 61 2.54 18.82 3.68
CA ALA A 61 1.95 17.78 2.88
C ALA A 61 3.02 16.75 2.50
N LYS A 62 2.70 15.46 2.57
CA LYS A 62 3.63 14.36 2.31
C LYS A 62 2.90 13.15 1.71
N ALA A 63 3.63 12.38 0.93
CA ALA A 63 3.23 11.04 0.51
C ALA A 63 4.35 10.06 0.86
N ALA A 64 3.99 8.91 1.40
CA ALA A 64 4.92 7.87 1.79
C ALA A 64 4.46 6.50 1.28
N VAL A 65 5.44 5.66 0.98
CA VAL A 65 5.26 4.25 0.63
C VAL A 65 5.92 3.43 1.71
N GLY A 66 5.15 2.53 2.32
CA GLY A 66 5.69 1.50 3.19
C GLY A 66 5.90 0.21 2.42
N VAL A 67 7.02 -0.47 2.68
CA VAL A 67 7.29 -1.81 2.15
C VAL A 67 7.51 -2.75 3.33
N CYS A 68 6.72 -3.82 3.37
CA CYS A 68 6.86 -4.89 4.36
C CYS A 68 7.37 -6.15 3.68
N ARG A 69 8.43 -6.74 4.23
CA ARG A 69 8.83 -8.10 3.86
C ARG A 69 7.99 -9.09 4.64
N VAL A 70 7.08 -9.78 3.95
CA VAL A 70 6.16 -10.74 4.56
C VAL A 70 6.86 -12.08 4.80
N ARG A 71 7.68 -12.51 3.84
CA ARG A 71 8.56 -13.67 3.91
C ARG A 71 9.65 -13.54 2.84
N ASP A 72 10.51 -14.54 2.72
CA ASP A 72 11.55 -14.53 1.69
C ASP A 72 10.95 -14.36 0.28
N CYS A 73 11.51 -13.41 -0.48
CA CYS A 73 11.05 -13.01 -1.81
C CYS A 73 9.56 -12.66 -1.94
N VAL A 74 8.88 -12.27 -0.84
CA VAL A 74 7.50 -11.78 -0.88
C VAL A 74 7.38 -10.49 -0.09
N PHE A 75 7.06 -9.43 -0.81
CA PHE A 75 6.92 -8.09 -0.29
C PHE A 75 5.51 -7.59 -0.53
N VAL A 76 5.03 -6.70 0.34
CA VAL A 76 3.77 -5.98 0.16
C VAL A 76 4.02 -4.51 0.41
N HIS A 77 3.20 -3.66 -0.19
CA HIS A 77 3.26 -2.23 0.04
C HIS A 77 2.05 -1.71 0.81
N CYS A 78 2.23 -0.54 1.40
CA CYS A 78 1.18 0.34 1.88
C CYS A 78 1.47 1.78 1.48
N CYS A 79 0.44 2.62 1.50
CA CYS A 79 0.57 4.02 1.13
C CYS A 79 -0.05 4.92 2.18
N SER A 80 0.57 6.07 2.41
CA SER A 80 -0.01 7.18 3.16
C SER A 80 0.18 8.49 2.40
N PHE A 81 -0.82 9.36 2.50
CA PHE A 81 -0.86 10.68 1.90
C PHE A 81 -1.58 11.61 2.86
N GLU A 82 -0.94 12.74 3.17
CA GLU A 82 -1.46 13.77 4.06
C GLU A 82 -1.25 15.14 3.40
N TYR A 83 -2.27 16.00 3.45
CA TYR A 83 -2.22 17.39 3.01
C TYR A 83 -3.05 18.28 3.94
N SER A 84 -3.08 19.59 3.68
CA SER A 84 -3.67 20.58 4.59
C SER A 84 -5.14 20.34 4.98
N LEU A 85 -5.92 19.64 4.16
CA LEU A 85 -7.36 19.42 4.40
C LEU A 85 -7.76 17.95 4.52
N GLY A 86 -6.81 17.02 4.46
CA GLY A 86 -7.14 15.61 4.58
C GLY A 86 -6.01 14.69 4.16
N GLY A 87 -6.39 13.49 3.75
CA GLY A 87 -5.43 12.46 3.40
C GLY A 87 -6.07 11.08 3.31
N PHE A 88 -5.24 10.09 3.04
CA PHE A 88 -5.60 8.69 3.18
C PHE A 88 -4.37 7.91 3.62
N GLY A 89 -4.62 6.77 4.26
CA GLY A 89 -3.57 5.83 4.59
C GLY A 89 -4.18 4.47 4.84
N TYR A 90 -3.39 3.42 4.66
CA TYR A 90 -3.78 2.09 5.09
C TYR A 90 -2.54 1.33 5.57
N ALA A 91 -2.73 0.42 6.52
CA ALA A 91 -1.71 -0.53 6.88
C ALA A 91 -1.81 -1.75 5.96
N PRO A 92 -0.68 -2.40 5.60
CA PRO A 92 -0.71 -3.58 4.75
C PRO A 92 -1.28 -4.75 5.55
N SER A 93 -2.20 -5.51 4.95
CA SER A 93 -2.96 -6.54 5.65
C SER A 93 -3.14 -7.80 4.81
N VAL A 94 -3.42 -8.92 5.48
CA VAL A 94 -3.67 -10.22 4.83
C VAL A 94 -4.83 -10.20 3.83
N TRP A 95 -5.68 -9.16 3.86
CA TRP A 95 -6.88 -9.04 3.02
C TRP A 95 -6.69 -8.22 1.76
N SER A 96 -5.84 -7.20 1.82
CA SER A 96 -5.80 -6.11 0.84
C SER A 96 -4.43 -5.90 0.21
N SER A 97 -3.41 -6.63 0.67
CA SER A 97 -2.06 -6.49 0.15
C SER A 97 -1.85 -7.31 -1.12
N ALA A 98 -1.34 -6.66 -2.15
CA ALA A 98 -0.81 -7.34 -3.34
C ALA A 98 0.63 -7.80 -3.04
N PRO A 99 0.96 -9.09 -3.24
CA PRO A 99 2.33 -9.57 -3.10
C PRO A 99 3.19 -9.16 -4.30
N HIS A 100 4.47 -8.93 -4.05
CA HIS A 100 5.51 -8.57 -5.03
C HIS A 100 6.74 -9.44 -4.79
N GLU A 101 7.52 -9.70 -5.84
CA GLU A 101 8.69 -10.58 -5.77
C GLU A 101 9.93 -9.86 -5.22
N SER A 102 9.95 -8.51 -5.28
CA SER A 102 11.02 -7.69 -4.71
C SER A 102 10.50 -6.46 -3.96
N ALA A 103 11.33 -5.92 -3.06
CA ALA A 103 11.05 -4.67 -2.37
C ALA A 103 10.90 -3.50 -3.34
N GLU A 104 11.70 -3.47 -4.40
CA GLU A 104 11.65 -2.46 -5.45
C GLU A 104 10.32 -2.50 -6.21
N GLN A 105 9.85 -3.69 -6.59
CA GLN A 105 8.53 -3.85 -7.23
C GLN A 105 7.40 -3.36 -6.32
N ALA A 106 7.43 -3.73 -5.03
CA ALA A 106 6.46 -3.26 -4.06
C ALA A 106 6.49 -1.72 -3.93
N HIS A 107 7.69 -1.14 -3.86
CA HIS A 107 7.89 0.30 -3.75
C HIS A 107 7.34 1.06 -4.97
N LEU A 108 7.68 0.60 -6.18
CA LEU A 108 7.18 1.18 -7.43
C LEU A 108 5.64 1.07 -7.52
N ALA A 109 5.08 -0.09 -7.17
CA ALA A 109 3.63 -0.28 -7.13
C ALA A 109 2.94 0.67 -6.15
N GLY A 110 3.57 0.98 -5.02
CA GLY A 110 3.09 1.99 -4.07
C GLY A 110 3.09 3.40 -4.66
N ILE A 111 4.16 3.80 -5.36
CA ILE A 111 4.22 5.10 -6.07
C ILE A 111 3.12 5.20 -7.14
N GLU A 112 2.91 4.12 -7.90
CA GLU A 112 1.84 4.06 -8.91
C GLU A 112 0.43 4.14 -8.28
N GLU A 113 0.22 3.54 -7.10
CA GLU A 113 -1.03 3.70 -6.37
C GLU A 113 -1.25 5.16 -5.92
N LEU A 114 -0.22 5.80 -5.34
CA LEU A 114 -0.28 7.21 -4.94
C LEU A 114 -0.63 8.11 -6.14
N LEU A 115 0.00 7.88 -7.31
CA LEU A 115 -0.33 8.60 -8.54
C LEU A 115 -1.74 8.34 -9.04
N ARG A 116 -2.32 7.15 -8.83
CA ARG A 116 -3.71 6.90 -9.21
C ARG A 116 -4.70 7.61 -8.29
N ARG A 117 -4.36 7.77 -7.01
CA ARG A 117 -5.28 8.28 -5.98
C ARG A 117 -5.21 9.80 -5.76
N ILE A 118 -4.04 10.40 -5.98
CA ILE A 118 -3.84 11.85 -5.82
C ILE A 118 -4.36 12.57 -7.08
N SER A 119 -5.42 13.39 -6.90
CA SER A 119 -6.10 14.12 -7.98
C SER A 119 -5.14 15.00 -8.82
N GLY A 120 -4.17 15.65 -8.17
CA GLY A 120 -3.26 16.61 -8.80
C GLY A 120 -3.91 17.96 -9.16
N ARG A 121 -5.25 18.05 -9.12
CA ARG A 121 -6.02 19.29 -9.33
C ARG A 121 -6.79 19.75 -8.09
N GLY A 122 -6.62 19.05 -6.96
CA GLY A 122 -7.48 19.19 -5.79
C GLY A 122 -8.77 18.37 -5.91
N TYR A 123 -9.48 18.22 -4.80
CA TYR A 123 -10.83 17.68 -4.75
C TYR A 123 -11.88 18.81 -4.84
N PRO A 124 -13.13 18.51 -5.21
CA PRO A 124 -14.19 19.52 -5.23
C PRO A 124 -14.35 20.21 -3.86
N GLY A 125 -14.22 21.54 -3.84
CA GLY A 125 -14.29 22.34 -2.61
C GLY A 125 -12.93 22.69 -1.99
N ASP A 126 -11.82 22.15 -2.52
CA ASP A 126 -10.48 22.50 -2.06
C ASP A 126 -10.12 23.96 -2.42
N PRO A 127 -9.48 24.71 -1.51
CA PRO A 127 -8.89 26.00 -1.81
C PRO A 127 -7.66 25.82 -2.72
N PRO A 128 -7.24 26.88 -3.46
CA PRO A 128 -6.10 26.82 -4.38
C PRO A 128 -4.80 26.33 -3.76
N ALA A 129 -4.58 26.58 -2.47
CA ALA A 129 -3.40 26.11 -1.75
C ALA A 129 -3.35 24.57 -1.66
N ALA A 130 -4.47 23.92 -1.31
CA ALA A 130 -4.55 22.47 -1.22
C ALA A 130 -4.39 21.80 -2.60
N ALA A 131 -4.95 22.40 -3.65
CA ALA A 131 -4.73 21.94 -5.02
C ALA A 131 -3.25 22.04 -5.44
N SER A 132 -2.56 23.11 -5.01
CA SER A 132 -1.14 23.32 -5.28
C SER A 132 -0.25 22.31 -4.55
N GLU A 133 -0.57 21.97 -3.30
CA GLU A 133 0.11 20.91 -2.54
C GLU A 133 0.00 19.57 -3.27
N GLN A 134 -1.21 19.19 -3.69
CA GLN A 134 -1.46 17.94 -4.42
C GLN A 134 -0.74 17.91 -5.77
N ALA A 135 -0.73 19.02 -6.51
CA ALA A 135 -0.02 19.13 -7.78
C ALA A 135 1.49 18.96 -7.60
N ALA A 136 2.08 19.61 -6.58
CA ALA A 136 3.50 19.52 -6.28
C ALA A 136 3.92 18.09 -5.89
N LEU A 137 3.14 17.43 -5.02
CA LEU A 137 3.41 16.04 -4.63
C LEU A 137 3.31 15.09 -5.82
N ARG A 138 2.26 15.23 -6.64
CA ARG A 138 2.10 14.42 -7.85
C ARG A 138 3.29 14.59 -8.81
N SER A 139 3.76 15.82 -9.01
CA SER A 139 4.94 16.08 -9.86
C SER A 139 6.21 15.40 -9.35
N GLN A 140 6.42 15.32 -8.03
CA GLN A 140 7.57 14.61 -7.45
C GLN A 140 7.45 13.10 -7.66
N LEU A 141 6.26 12.54 -7.45
CA LEU A 141 5.99 11.12 -7.70
C LEU A 141 6.20 10.74 -9.18
N GLU A 142 5.78 11.59 -10.11
CA GLU A 142 6.02 11.39 -11.55
C GLU A 142 7.53 11.37 -11.88
N ASN A 143 8.35 12.15 -11.17
CA ASN A 143 9.80 12.14 -11.36
C ASN A 143 10.43 10.82 -10.92
N HIS A 144 9.92 10.17 -9.86
CA HIS A 144 10.40 8.85 -9.44
C HIS A 144 10.19 7.78 -10.52
N ILE A 145 9.11 7.87 -11.31
CA ILE A 145 8.86 6.92 -12.41
C ILE A 145 9.73 7.26 -13.63
N ARG A 146 9.92 8.55 -13.93
CA ARG A 146 10.72 8.99 -15.09
C ARG A 146 12.21 8.79 -14.90
N GLN A 147 12.69 8.81 -13.66
CA GLN A 147 14.07 8.54 -13.29
C GLN A 147 14.06 7.40 -12.27
N PRO A 148 14.09 6.12 -12.71
CA PRO A 148 14.38 5.03 -11.79
C PRO A 148 15.71 5.37 -11.12
N SER A 149 15.68 5.57 -9.81
CA SER A 149 16.80 6.13 -9.07
C SER A 149 18.03 5.25 -9.27
N LEU A 150 19.10 5.82 -9.83
CA LEU A 150 20.42 5.20 -9.93
C LEU A 150 21.08 5.22 -8.54
N PHE A 151 20.63 4.36 -7.64
CA PHE A 151 21.33 4.07 -6.39
C PHE A 151 21.44 2.57 -6.20
#